data_AF-A0A069D905-F1
#
_entry.id   AF-A0A069D905-F1
#
_cell.length_a   1.000
_cell.length_b   1.000
_cell.length_c   1.000
_cell.angle_alpha   90.00
_cell.angle_beta   90.00
_cell.angle_gamma   90.00
#
_symmetry.space_group_name_H-M   'P 1'
#
loop_
_entity.id
_entity.type
_entity.pdbx_description
1 polymer ?
#
loop_
_entity_poly.entity_id
_entity_poly.type
_entity_poly.pdbx_seq_one_letter_code
_entity_poly.pdbx_strand_id
1 'polypeptide(L)'
;MLVTGYRANELGIFNQKHPGIPYIKQAIRSKLITLIEEGAEWIITPGQYGVDLWACEVVIELKKEYPQLKLSIISAFMNPEEKWSDDKKEYYEDILRNVDYYGIVSKQPYAGPWQFAARDELLFRKTDHILLVYDEDNGPGSPRYIKEKALKKHQADGYGMTLIYSEDIQNIADEMSASILTEDGQGEDNDWM
;
A
#
# COMPACT_ATOMS: atom_id res chain seq x y z
N MET A 1 4.30 11.60 -2.01
CA MET A 1 2.95 10.98 -1.97
C MET A 1 2.82 9.98 -0.81
N LEU A 2 1.66 9.97 -0.15
CA LEU A 2 1.29 8.99 0.90
C LEU A 2 0.59 7.79 0.26
N VAL A 3 0.96 6.58 0.62
CA VAL A 3 0.22 5.35 0.26
C VAL A 3 -0.19 4.64 1.56
N THR A 4 -1.46 4.31 1.69
CA THR A 4 -1.97 3.56 2.84
C THR A 4 -3.32 2.90 2.53
N GLY A 5 -3.84 2.12 3.47
CA GLY A 5 -5.13 1.45 3.33
C GLY A 5 -5.38 0.49 4.47
N TYR A 6 -6.20 -0.53 4.21
CA TYR A 6 -6.57 -1.52 5.21
C TYR A 6 -5.38 -2.26 5.81
N ARG A 7 -5.52 -2.59 7.10
CA ARG A 7 -4.72 -3.64 7.74
C ARG A 7 -5.12 -4.99 7.18
N ALA A 8 -4.19 -5.93 7.13
CA ALA A 8 -4.45 -7.24 6.54
C ALA A 8 -5.67 -7.95 7.17
N ASN A 9 -5.84 -7.87 8.50
CA ASN A 9 -6.96 -8.49 9.20
C ASN A 9 -8.33 -7.85 8.88
N GLU A 10 -8.37 -6.57 8.49
CA GLU A 10 -9.60 -5.90 8.04
C GLU A 10 -10.06 -6.42 6.68
N LEU A 11 -9.14 -6.99 5.90
CA LEU A 11 -9.42 -7.68 4.64
C LEU A 11 -9.59 -9.20 4.80
N GLY A 12 -9.60 -9.72 6.04
CA GLY A 12 -9.62 -11.17 6.29
C GLY A 12 -8.32 -11.89 5.89
N ILE A 13 -7.23 -11.14 5.70
CA ILE A 13 -5.92 -11.67 5.28
C ILE A 13 -5.04 -11.88 6.51
N PHE A 14 -4.70 -13.14 6.79
CA PHE A 14 -3.94 -13.51 8.00
C PHE A 14 -2.49 -13.90 7.73
N ASN A 15 -2.13 -14.20 6.48
CA ASN A 15 -0.78 -14.59 6.05
C ASN A 15 -0.48 -14.12 4.62
N GLN A 16 0.80 -14.15 4.23
CA GLN A 16 1.28 -13.67 2.91
C GLN A 16 0.95 -14.60 1.73
N LYS A 17 0.43 -15.81 1.97
CA LYS A 17 0.03 -16.75 0.90
C LYS A 17 -1.41 -16.52 0.43
N HIS A 18 -2.09 -15.49 0.96
CA HIS A 18 -3.47 -15.23 0.60
C HIS A 18 -3.59 -14.84 -0.88
N PRO A 19 -4.48 -15.47 -1.66
CA PRO A 19 -4.56 -15.28 -3.11
C PRO A 19 -5.02 -13.88 -3.53
N GLY A 20 -5.62 -13.11 -2.61
CA GLY A 20 -6.00 -11.71 -2.84
C GLY A 20 -4.84 -10.72 -2.88
N ILE A 21 -3.68 -11.05 -2.30
CA ILE A 21 -2.55 -10.11 -2.19
C ILE A 21 -1.99 -9.70 -3.56
N PRO A 22 -1.76 -10.63 -4.52
CA PRO A 22 -1.34 -10.27 -5.88
C PRO A 22 -2.25 -9.24 -6.55
N TYR A 23 -3.57 -9.37 -6.44
CA TYR A 23 -4.52 -8.43 -7.06
C TYR A 23 -4.45 -7.03 -6.41
N ILE A 24 -4.33 -6.98 -5.07
CA ILE A 24 -4.15 -5.71 -4.35
C ILE A 24 -2.83 -5.04 -4.78
N LYS A 25 -1.74 -5.80 -4.85
CA LYS A 25 -0.44 -5.30 -5.31
C LYS A 25 -0.51 -4.80 -6.75
N GLN A 26 -1.21 -5.50 -7.63
CA GLN A 26 -1.38 -5.10 -9.03
C GLN A 26 -2.20 -3.81 -9.15
N ALA A 27 -3.27 -3.66 -8.35
CA ALA A 27 -4.05 -2.42 -8.28
C ALA A 27 -3.19 -1.23 -7.83
N ILE A 28 -2.40 -1.42 -6.78
CA ILE A 28 -1.45 -0.41 -6.29
C ILE A 28 -0.42 -0.09 -7.39
N ARG A 29 0.17 -1.11 -8.04
CA ARG A 29 1.18 -0.94 -9.09
C ARG A 29 0.65 -0.09 -10.25
N SER A 30 -0.54 -0.41 -10.75
CA SER A 30 -1.18 0.30 -11.86
C SER A 30 -1.34 1.80 -11.55
N LYS A 31 -1.91 2.14 -10.38
CA LYS A 31 -2.06 3.54 -9.98
C LYS A 31 -0.73 4.22 -9.70
N LEU A 32 0.23 3.53 -9.08
CA LEU A 32 1.55 4.10 -8.81
C LEU A 32 2.31 4.44 -10.09
N ILE A 33 2.28 3.59 -11.12
CA ILE A 33 2.94 3.89 -12.40
C ILE A 33 2.42 5.20 -12.98
N THR A 34 1.09 5.37 -13.05
CA THR A 34 0.49 6.63 -13.54
C THR A 34 1.01 7.82 -12.74
N LEU A 35 1.00 7.73 -11.41
CA LEU A 35 1.42 8.82 -10.53
C LEU A 35 2.94 9.11 -10.63
N ILE A 36 3.76 8.08 -10.85
CA ILE A 36 5.21 8.22 -11.07
C ILE A 36 5.48 8.92 -12.40
N GLU A 37 4.76 8.54 -13.47
CA GLU A 37 4.85 9.18 -14.79
C GLU A 37 4.39 10.65 -14.74
N GLU A 38 3.47 10.98 -13.84
CA GLU A 38 3.04 12.35 -13.52
C GLU A 38 4.02 13.12 -12.61
N GLY A 39 5.10 12.48 -12.15
CA GLY A 39 6.19 13.12 -11.39
C GLY A 39 6.29 12.74 -9.92
N ALA A 40 5.60 11.70 -9.44
CA ALA A 40 5.79 11.22 -8.07
C ALA A 40 7.18 10.57 -7.90
N GLU A 41 8.05 11.22 -7.14
CA GLU A 41 9.42 10.74 -6.89
C GLU A 41 9.59 10.02 -5.54
N TRP A 42 8.67 10.26 -4.58
CA TRP A 42 8.81 9.77 -3.21
C TRP A 42 7.50 9.21 -2.67
N ILE A 43 7.53 7.93 -2.31
CA ILE A 43 6.43 7.20 -1.68
C ILE A 43 6.67 7.08 -0.19
N ILE A 44 5.68 7.45 0.61
CA ILE A 44 5.72 7.41 2.07
C ILE A 44 4.56 6.58 2.59
N THR A 45 4.80 5.71 3.57
CA THR A 45 3.78 4.84 4.17
C THR A 45 3.96 4.76 5.70
N PRO A 46 2.87 4.54 6.47
CA PRO A 46 2.95 4.31 7.92
C PRO A 46 3.62 2.99 8.34
N GLY A 47 3.75 2.00 7.44
CA GLY A 47 4.42 0.72 7.68
C GLY A 47 3.59 -0.34 8.43
N GLN A 48 2.26 -0.27 8.41
CA GLN A 48 1.40 -1.25 9.09
C GLN A 48 1.26 -2.57 8.30
N TYR A 49 1.20 -3.72 8.99
CA TYR A 49 0.95 -5.00 8.29
C TYR A 49 -0.38 -4.99 7.50
N GLY A 50 -0.30 -5.11 6.17
CA GLY A 50 -1.40 -4.95 5.23
C GLY A 50 -0.98 -4.11 4.02
N VAL A 51 -1.89 -3.24 3.54
CA VAL A 51 -1.69 -2.40 2.34
C VAL A 51 -0.40 -1.60 2.40
N ASP A 52 -0.06 -1.02 3.55
CA ASP A 52 1.16 -0.22 3.72
C ASP A 52 2.44 -1.00 3.33
N LEU A 53 2.55 -2.28 3.74
CA LEU A 53 3.71 -3.12 3.42
C LEU A 53 3.64 -3.72 2.02
N TRP A 54 2.45 -4.07 1.52
CA TRP A 54 2.28 -4.50 0.13
C TRP A 54 2.63 -3.38 -0.86
N ALA A 55 2.32 -2.13 -0.52
CA ALA A 55 2.75 -0.96 -1.27
C ALA A 55 4.28 -0.82 -1.26
N CYS A 56 4.94 -1.05 -0.12
CA CYS A 56 6.41 -1.08 -0.07
C CYS A 56 6.99 -2.10 -1.05
N GLU A 57 6.49 -3.34 -1.05
CA GLU A 57 6.95 -4.36 -2.01
C GLU A 57 6.76 -3.90 -3.46
N VAL A 58 5.60 -3.34 -3.79
CA VAL A 58 5.35 -2.82 -5.14
C VAL A 58 6.35 -1.73 -5.51
N VAL A 59 6.62 -0.79 -4.60
CA VAL A 59 7.57 0.30 -4.83
C VAL A 59 8.99 -0.23 -4.98
N ILE A 60 9.41 -1.20 -4.16
CA ILE A 60 10.73 -1.84 -4.24
C ILE A 60 10.93 -2.48 -5.63
N GLU A 61 9.91 -3.15 -6.15
CA GLU A 61 9.95 -3.69 -7.51
C GLU A 61 9.97 -2.60 -8.57
N LEU A 62 9.13 -1.57 -8.44
CA LEU A 62 9.10 -0.43 -9.37
C LEU A 62 10.41 0.35 -9.41
N LYS A 63 11.21 0.37 -8.34
CA LYS A 63 12.55 0.99 -8.34
C LYS A 63 13.51 0.36 -9.37
N LYS A 64 13.26 -0.86 -9.83
CA LYS A 64 14.03 -1.49 -10.93
C LYS A 64 13.77 -0.80 -12.27
N GLU A 65 12.55 -0.31 -12.48
CA GLU A 65 12.11 0.40 -13.68
C GLU A 65 12.28 1.93 -13.53
N TYR A 66 12.14 2.45 -12.31
CA TYR A 66 12.22 3.87 -11.94
C TYR A 66 13.28 4.09 -10.85
N PRO A 67 14.58 4.09 -11.16
CA PRO A 67 15.66 4.14 -10.15
C PRO A 67 15.69 5.39 -9.27
N GLN A 68 15.05 6.48 -9.72
CA GLN A 68 14.90 7.73 -8.97
C GLN A 68 13.83 7.66 -7.88
N LEU A 69 12.92 6.67 -7.96
CA LEU A 69 11.83 6.49 -7.02
C LEU A 69 12.38 6.15 -5.63
N LYS A 70 11.85 6.82 -4.61
CA LYS A 70 12.24 6.60 -3.22
C LYS A 70 11.08 6.11 -2.39
N LEU A 71 11.39 5.28 -1.40
CA LEU A 71 10.45 4.70 -0.46
C LEU A 71 10.81 5.10 0.97
N SER A 72 9.81 5.46 1.75
CA SER A 72 9.98 5.76 3.16
C SER A 72 8.87 5.18 4.02
N ILE A 73 9.25 4.65 5.18
CA ILE A 73 8.31 4.25 6.22
C ILE A 73 8.44 5.23 7.39
N ILE A 74 7.32 5.78 7.84
CA ILE A 74 7.26 6.66 9.02
C ILE A 74 6.39 5.99 10.08
N SER A 75 7.01 5.31 11.03
CA SER A 75 6.31 4.68 12.15
C SER A 75 5.89 5.71 13.21
N ALA A 76 4.76 5.44 13.86
CA ALA A 76 4.25 6.29 14.95
C ALA A 76 5.11 6.16 16.22
N PHE A 77 5.65 4.98 16.49
CA PHE A 77 6.40 4.65 17.71
C PHE A 77 7.43 3.54 17.46
N MET A 78 8.29 3.27 18.44
CA MET A 78 9.35 2.25 18.30
C MET A 78 8.79 0.83 18.32
N ASN A 79 9.38 -0.06 17.52
CA ASN A 79 9.08 -1.49 17.43
C ASN A 79 7.58 -1.79 17.21
N PRO A 80 6.93 -1.23 16.17
CA PRO A 80 5.52 -1.49 15.88
C PRO A 80 5.19 -2.98 15.66
N GLU A 81 6.18 -3.77 15.27
CA GLU A 81 6.13 -5.19 14.97
C GLU A 81 6.32 -6.11 16.19
N GLU A 82 6.64 -5.58 17.37
CA GLU A 82 7.04 -6.39 18.55
C GLU A 82 6.06 -7.53 18.88
N LYS A 83 4.76 -7.29 18.66
CA LYS A 83 3.68 -8.24 18.94
C LYS A 83 3.22 -9.07 17.73
N TRP A 84 3.87 -8.93 16.58
CA TRP A 84 3.55 -9.74 15.40
C TRP A 84 4.17 -11.14 15.52
N SER A 85 3.68 -12.08 14.71
CA SER A 85 4.31 -13.40 14.57
C SER A 85 5.69 -13.28 13.92
N ASP A 86 6.55 -14.27 14.12
CA ASP A 86 7.93 -14.24 13.60
C ASP A 86 7.97 -14.05 12.07
N ASP A 87 7.13 -14.79 11.32
CA ASP A 87 6.99 -14.61 9.86
C ASP A 87 6.66 -13.16 9.45
N LYS A 88 5.87 -12.45 10.27
CA LYS A 88 5.49 -11.06 9.98
C LYS A 88 6.59 -10.08 10.35
N LYS A 89 7.38 -10.38 11.38
CA LYS A 89 8.56 -9.60 11.76
C LYS A 89 9.65 -9.74 10.70
N GLU A 90 9.95 -10.96 10.28
CA GLU A 90 10.93 -11.23 9.22
C GLU A 90 10.55 -10.50 7.92
N TYR A 91 9.29 -10.60 7.51
CA TYR A 91 8.78 -9.87 6.35
C TYR A 91 8.91 -8.33 6.48
N TYR A 92 8.62 -7.78 7.66
CA TYR A 92 8.79 -6.34 7.90
C TYR A 92 10.25 -5.90 7.88
N GLU A 93 11.14 -6.68 8.51
CA GLU A 93 12.58 -6.42 8.51
C GLU A 93 13.17 -6.48 7.09
N ASP A 94 12.72 -7.40 6.25
CA ASP A 94 13.15 -7.48 4.85
C ASP A 94 12.74 -6.22 4.07
N ILE A 95 11.50 -5.76 4.25
CA ILE A 95 11.06 -4.47 3.67
C ILE A 95 11.92 -3.32 4.17
N LEU A 96 12.21 -3.25 5.48
CA LEU A 96 13.01 -2.18 6.07
C LEU A 96 14.45 -2.12 5.53
N ARG A 97 15.01 -3.23 5.06
CA ARG A 97 16.35 -3.23 4.42
C ARG A 97 16.34 -2.56 3.05
N ASN A 98 15.16 -2.42 2.43
CA ASN A 98 14.99 -1.93 1.07
C ASN A 98 14.37 -0.52 0.99
N VAL A 99 14.03 0.09 2.14
CA VAL A 99 13.51 1.48 2.18
C VAL A 99 14.65 2.48 2.17
N ASP A 100 14.46 3.63 1.52
CA ASP A 100 15.47 4.70 1.48
C ASP A 100 15.52 5.49 2.79
N TYR A 101 14.41 5.50 3.55
CA TYR A 101 14.34 6.15 4.86
C TYR A 101 13.33 5.48 5.78
N TYR A 102 13.75 5.21 7.01
CA TYR A 102 12.86 4.81 8.11
C TYR A 102 12.87 5.88 9.19
N GLY A 103 11.70 6.45 9.48
CA GLY A 103 11.50 7.47 10.50
C GLY A 103 10.59 6.97 11.61
N ILE A 104 10.83 7.45 12.84
CA ILE A 104 9.98 7.16 14.00
C ILE A 104 9.58 8.49 14.65
N VAL A 105 8.29 8.72 14.78
CA VAL A 105 7.75 9.99 15.32
C VAL A 105 7.94 10.06 16.85
N SER A 106 7.58 8.99 17.56
CA SER A 106 7.81 8.86 19.00
C SER A 106 8.92 7.84 19.27
N LYS A 107 10.04 8.27 19.86
CA LYS A 107 11.13 7.39 20.34
C LYS A 107 10.78 6.62 21.63
N GLN A 108 9.50 6.32 21.84
CA GLN A 108 8.98 5.51 22.94
C GLN A 108 8.17 4.37 22.32
N PRO A 109 8.01 3.22 23.02
CA PRO A 109 7.01 2.22 22.65
C PRO A 109 5.60 2.80 22.61
N TYR A 110 4.61 1.99 22.22
CA TYR A 110 3.21 2.42 22.22
C TYR A 110 2.77 2.93 23.60
N ALA A 111 2.40 4.20 23.66
CA ALA A 111 1.97 4.91 24.86
C ALA A 111 0.56 5.50 24.72
N GLY A 112 0.03 5.59 23.50
CA GLY A 112 -1.37 5.96 23.29
C GLY A 112 -1.70 6.48 21.89
N PRO A 113 -2.99 6.75 21.61
CA PRO A 113 -3.48 7.15 20.29
C PRO A 113 -2.84 8.43 19.73
N TRP A 114 -2.34 9.30 20.59
CA TRP A 114 -1.67 10.55 20.21
C TRP A 114 -0.44 10.31 19.32
N GLN A 115 0.24 9.15 19.44
CA GLN A 115 1.39 8.81 18.58
C GLN A 115 0.95 8.61 17.13
N PHE A 116 -0.18 7.94 16.91
CA PHE A 116 -0.78 7.79 15.58
C PHE A 116 -1.23 9.14 15.04
N ALA A 117 -1.90 9.96 15.86
CA ALA A 117 -2.35 11.28 15.44
C ALA A 117 -1.18 12.19 15.00
N ALA A 118 -0.09 12.21 15.76
CA ALA A 118 1.12 12.98 15.46
C ALA A 118 1.81 12.49 14.17
N ARG A 119 1.88 11.16 13.96
CA ARG A 119 2.38 10.59 12.71
C ARG A 119 1.53 10.99 11.52
N ASP A 120 0.21 10.84 11.62
CA ASP A 120 -0.69 11.15 10.52
C ASP A 120 -0.62 12.63 10.16
N GLU A 121 -0.54 13.53 11.15
CA GLU A 121 -0.32 14.96 10.91
C GLU A 121 1.00 15.23 10.17
N LEU A 122 2.09 14.58 10.59
CA LEU A 122 3.37 14.69 9.90
C LEU A 122 3.27 14.20 8.45
N LEU A 123 2.62 13.06 8.21
CA LEU A 123 2.42 12.50 6.87
C LEU A 123 1.67 13.49 5.97
N PHE A 124 0.49 13.96 6.39
CA PHE A 124 -0.31 14.93 5.62
C PHE A 124 0.40 16.28 5.39
N ARG A 125 1.35 16.66 6.26
CA ARG A 125 2.18 17.85 6.06
C ARG A 125 3.34 17.61 5.09
N LYS A 126 3.82 16.38 4.97
CA LYS A 126 5.00 16.00 4.17
C LYS A 126 4.63 15.44 2.80
N THR A 127 3.36 15.22 2.55
CA THR A 127 2.82 14.78 1.27
C THR A 127 1.86 15.81 0.72
N ASP A 128 1.61 15.69 -0.58
CA ASP A 128 0.76 16.51 -1.43
C ASP A 128 -0.34 15.69 -2.11
N HIS A 129 -0.19 14.36 -2.11
CA HIS A 129 -1.14 13.40 -2.67
C HIS A 129 -1.27 12.15 -1.78
N ILE A 130 -2.45 11.52 -1.75
CA ILE A 130 -2.68 10.21 -1.15
C ILE A 130 -3.21 9.20 -2.18
N LEU A 131 -2.64 8.00 -2.19
CA LEU A 131 -3.23 6.80 -2.76
C LEU A 131 -3.79 5.95 -1.62
N LEU A 132 -5.10 5.73 -1.59
CA LEU A 132 -5.78 5.05 -0.48
C LEU A 132 -6.53 3.81 -1.00
N VAL A 133 -6.14 2.63 -0.51
CA VAL A 133 -6.90 1.40 -0.71
C VAL A 133 -7.97 1.32 0.38
N TYR A 134 -9.19 1.71 0.04
CA TYR A 134 -10.30 1.75 0.98
C TYR A 134 -11.64 1.80 0.26
N ASP A 135 -12.58 0.99 0.74
CA ASP A 135 -13.96 0.93 0.27
C ASP A 135 -14.94 1.21 1.43
N GLU A 136 -15.84 2.17 1.25
CA GLU A 136 -16.83 2.52 2.27
C GLU A 136 -17.96 1.49 2.36
N ASP A 137 -18.21 0.74 1.30
CA ASP A 137 -19.32 -0.22 1.21
C ASP A 137 -19.05 -1.47 2.06
N ASN A 138 -17.78 -1.77 2.35
CA ASN A 138 -17.37 -2.87 3.24
C ASN A 138 -17.46 -2.53 4.73
N GLY A 139 -17.97 -1.35 5.09
CA GLY A 139 -18.19 -0.92 6.48
C GLY A 139 -17.03 -0.09 7.07
N PRO A 140 -17.16 0.34 8.35
CA PRO A 140 -16.16 1.19 8.98
C PRO A 140 -14.84 0.42 9.19
N GLY A 141 -13.78 0.89 8.54
CA GLY A 141 -12.41 0.40 8.73
C GLY A 141 -11.48 1.49 9.26
N SER A 142 -10.31 1.08 9.73
CA SER A 142 -9.24 1.99 10.16
C SER A 142 -8.85 3.07 9.12
N PRO A 143 -8.95 2.83 7.80
CA PRO A 143 -8.62 3.86 6.81
C PRO A 143 -9.66 5.00 6.72
N ARG A 144 -10.87 4.84 7.28
CA ARG A 144 -11.93 5.86 7.25
C ARG A 144 -11.45 7.21 7.79
N TYR A 145 -10.74 7.20 8.92
CA TYR A 145 -10.22 8.41 9.54
C TYR A 145 -9.19 9.13 8.65
N ILE A 146 -8.35 8.36 7.94
CA ILE A 146 -7.40 8.91 6.98
C ILE A 146 -8.14 9.48 5.76
N LYS A 147 -9.18 8.81 5.24
CA LYS A 147 -10.02 9.33 4.15
C LYS A 147 -10.66 10.67 4.52
N GLU A 148 -11.28 10.76 5.69
CA GLU A 148 -11.93 11.99 6.17
C GLU A 148 -10.92 13.15 6.30
N LYS A 149 -9.71 12.88 6.77
CA LYS A 149 -8.62 13.87 6.82
C LYS A 149 -8.16 14.30 5.42
N ALA A 150 -7.95 13.34 4.52
CA ALA A 150 -7.55 13.61 3.14
C ALA A 150 -8.60 14.47 2.43
N LEU A 151 -9.88 14.16 2.59
CA LEU A 151 -10.98 14.91 1.98
C LEU A 151 -11.03 16.36 2.50
N LYS A 152 -10.89 16.55 3.81
CA LYS A 152 -10.83 17.91 4.39
C LYS A 152 -9.65 18.71 3.86
N LYS A 153 -8.48 18.07 3.72
CA LYS A 153 -7.28 18.72 3.17
C LYS A 153 -7.46 19.04 1.68
N HIS A 154 -7.99 18.09 0.90
CA HIS A 154 -8.33 18.29 -0.51
C HIS A 154 -9.24 19.50 -0.73
N GLN A 155 -10.29 19.63 0.08
CA GLN A 155 -11.21 20.77 0.03
C GLN A 155 -10.56 22.10 0.45
N ALA A 156 -9.58 22.06 1.35
CA ALA A 156 -8.95 23.25 1.90
C ALA A 156 -7.82 23.80 1.02
N ASP A 157 -6.99 22.93 0.43
CA ASP A 157 -5.77 23.33 -0.28
C ASP A 157 -5.45 22.52 -1.54
N GLY A 158 -6.36 21.67 -2.01
CA GLY A 158 -6.20 20.91 -3.26
C GLY A 158 -5.34 19.66 -3.16
N TYR A 159 -5.08 19.15 -1.95
CA TYR A 159 -4.39 17.87 -1.73
C TYR A 159 -4.91 16.74 -2.62
N GLY A 160 -4.05 16.13 -3.41
CA GLY A 160 -4.45 15.11 -4.39
C GLY A 160 -4.92 13.81 -3.74
N MET A 161 -5.90 13.16 -4.35
CA MET A 161 -6.51 11.93 -3.84
C MET A 161 -6.76 10.94 -4.98
N THR A 162 -6.21 9.74 -4.83
CA THR A 162 -6.52 8.57 -5.66
C THR A 162 -7.03 7.46 -4.74
N LEU A 163 -8.20 6.91 -5.05
CA LEU A 163 -8.81 5.83 -4.29
C LEU A 163 -8.74 4.53 -5.09
N ILE A 164 -8.51 3.42 -4.41
CA ILE A 164 -8.65 2.05 -4.93
C ILE A 164 -9.76 1.39 -4.11
N TYR A 165 -10.85 1.06 -4.78
CA TYR A 165 -12.02 0.40 -4.22
C TYR A 165 -11.95 -1.12 -4.42
N SER A 166 -12.90 -1.86 -3.83
CA SER A 166 -12.97 -3.31 -4.04
C SER A 166 -13.28 -3.67 -5.49
N GLU A 167 -14.07 -2.86 -6.19
CA GLU A 167 -14.37 -3.05 -7.62
C GLU A 167 -13.10 -2.98 -8.49
N ASP A 168 -12.18 -2.03 -8.21
CA ASP A 168 -10.91 -1.94 -8.94
C ASP A 168 -10.08 -3.22 -8.80
N ILE A 169 -10.05 -3.80 -7.60
CA ILE A 169 -9.32 -5.04 -7.31
C ILE A 169 -9.99 -6.24 -8.00
N GLN A 170 -11.32 -6.28 -8.01
CA GLN A 170 -12.08 -7.35 -8.67
C GLN A 170 -11.88 -7.32 -10.19
N ASN A 171 -11.95 -6.14 -10.81
CA ASN A 171 -11.71 -5.98 -12.25
C ASN A 171 -10.32 -6.48 -12.64
N ILE A 172 -9.30 -6.17 -11.83
CA ILE A 172 -7.93 -6.68 -12.04
C ILE A 172 -7.85 -8.20 -11.89
N ALA A 173 -8.57 -8.78 -10.92
CA ALA A 173 -8.61 -10.23 -10.75
C ALA A 173 -9.26 -10.93 -11.95
N ASP A 174 -10.33 -10.35 -12.49
CA ASP A 174 -11.03 -10.86 -13.67
C ASP A 174 -10.15 -10.75 -14.93
N GLU A 175 -9.47 -9.62 -15.14
CA GLU A 175 -8.51 -9.42 -16.24
C GLU A 175 -7.35 -10.43 -16.18
N MET A 176 -6.73 -10.59 -14.99
CA MET A 176 -5.62 -11.53 -14.81
C MET A 176 -6.06 -12.98 -15.03
N SER A 177 -7.26 -13.34 -14.56
CA SER A 177 -7.82 -14.68 -14.77
C SER A 177 -8.10 -14.94 -16.26
N ALA A 178 -8.60 -13.94 -16.99
CA ALA A 178 -8.84 -14.05 -18.43
C ALA A 178 -7.54 -14.19 -19.23
N SER A 179 -6.47 -13.46 -18.88
CA SER A 179 -5.16 -13.59 -19.55
C SER A 179 -4.55 -14.98 -19.37
N ILE A 180 -4.63 -15.57 -18.18
CA ILE A 180 -4.16 -16.95 -17.92
C ILE A 180 -4.88 -17.95 -18.83
N LEU A 181 -6.21 -17.82 -18.96
CA LEU A 181 -7.00 -18.69 -19.84
C LEU A 181 -6.63 -18.54 -21.32
N THR A 182 -6.19 -17.36 -21.75
CA THR A 182 -5.77 -17.13 -23.15
C THR A 182 -4.37 -17.64 -23.47
N GLU A 183 -3.49 -17.73 -22.47
CA GLU A 183 -2.13 -18.28 -22.62
C GLU A 183 -2.14 -19.82 -22.61
N ASP A 184 -2.97 -20.45 -21.77
CA ASP A 184 -3.12 -21.91 -21.73
C ASP A 184 -3.86 -22.48 -22.97
N GLY A 185 -4.67 -21.65 -23.65
CA GLY A 185 -5.43 -22.04 -24.85
C GLY A 185 -4.65 -21.97 -26.17
N GLN A 186 -3.44 -21.42 -26.20
CA GLN A 186 -2.61 -21.31 -27.42
C GLN A 186 -1.58 -22.45 -27.58
N GLY A 187 -1.60 -23.44 -26.68
CA GLY A 187 -0.60 -24.52 -26.63
C GLY A 187 -0.91 -25.82 -27.39
N GLU A 188 -2.08 -26.00 -28.00
CA GLU A 188 -2.47 -27.30 -28.59
C GLU A 188 -2.77 -27.33 -30.10
N ASP A 189 -2.74 -26.22 -30.83
CA ASP A 189 -2.99 -26.22 -32.29
C ASP A 189 -1.73 -25.80 -33.07
N ASN A 190 -0.75 -26.70 -33.18
CA ASN A 190 0.22 -26.73 -34.29
C ASN A 190 1.07 -28.02 -34.25
N ASP A 191 0.44 -29.18 -34.51
CA ASP A 191 1.21 -30.37 -34.94
C ASP A 191 0.36 -31.35 -35.76
N TRP A 192 -0.24 -30.95 -36.89
CA TRP A 192 -0.71 -31.87 -37.94
C TRP A 192 -0.83 -31.20 -39.32
N MET A 193 0.30 -30.87 -39.96
CA MET A 193 0.41 -30.85 -41.43
C MET A 193 1.82 -31.18 -41.89
#